data_AF-A0A1Q8BAZ1-F1
#
_entry.id   AF-A0A1Q8BAZ1-F1
#
_cell.length_a   1.000
_cell.length_b   1.000
_cell.length_c   1.000
_cell.angle_alpha   90.00
_cell.angle_beta   90.00
_cell.angle_gamma   90.00
#
_symmetry.space_group_name_H-M   'P 1'
#
loop_
_entity.id
_entity.type
_entity.pdbx_description
1 polymer ?
#
loop_
_entity_poly.entity_id
_entity_poly.type
_entity_poly.pdbx_seq_one_letter_code
_entity_poly.pdbx_strand_id
1 'polypeptide(L)'
;MTKTTRNPICLAIFFCFSFPALAQVDLSGSWASKNHEDGLERGAGPNPGDFTGVPFNESGRAKALAYSQSELSMPERICAFYSQWHMMIGTFSVKIWNETDSVTGKTVAWVVGAWEDRAQMTIWMDGRPHPSANAPHSQAGFTTGVWDGDVLTATTTHMLTGYLRRNGVMTSDQATMITHFIRHGDMLTLASQLDDPIYLSEPYYITRTFVNTPALMNSGGPPCIPGDEGVPEGTVPHYLPGQNPLIDEVMKLYHIPREAAIGGAETMYPAFRDKLKDKFTIPPKCTRNCGAPPPPN
;
A
#
# COMPACT_ATOMS: atom_id res chain seq x y z
N MET A 1 -23.43 18.67 -79.24
CA MET A 1 -22.16 18.80 -78.49
C MET A 1 -22.44 19.55 -77.20
N THR A 2 -22.76 18.82 -76.14
CA THR A 2 -23.01 19.34 -74.79
C THR A 2 -21.67 19.51 -74.06
N LYS A 3 -21.37 20.73 -73.59
CA LYS A 3 -20.17 21.03 -72.80
C LYS A 3 -20.47 20.76 -71.32
N THR A 4 -19.77 19.78 -70.75
CA THR A 4 -19.85 19.40 -69.34
C THR A 4 -18.85 20.24 -68.54
N THR A 5 -19.35 21.13 -67.68
CA THR A 5 -18.54 21.88 -66.69
C THR A 5 -18.28 21.00 -65.47
N ARG A 6 -17.01 20.63 -65.21
CA ARG A 6 -16.59 19.95 -63.99
C ARG A 6 -16.31 21.01 -62.90
N ASN A 7 -17.09 20.98 -61.83
CA ASN A 7 -16.81 21.72 -60.60
C ASN A 7 -15.82 20.90 -59.75
N PRO A 8 -14.71 21.48 -59.26
CA PRO A 8 -13.83 20.79 -58.33
C PRO A 8 -14.45 20.83 -56.92
N ILE A 9 -14.81 19.66 -56.39
CA ILE A 9 -15.17 19.49 -54.99
C ILE A 9 -13.86 19.53 -54.19
N CYS A 10 -13.59 20.65 -53.51
CA CYS A 10 -12.53 20.73 -52.51
C CYS A 10 -12.96 19.92 -51.28
N LEU A 11 -12.32 18.77 -51.08
CA LEU A 11 -12.45 17.96 -49.88
C LEU A 11 -11.69 18.64 -48.74
N ALA A 12 -12.40 19.34 -47.85
CA ALA A 12 -11.82 19.90 -46.64
C ALA A 12 -11.49 18.76 -45.65
N ILE A 13 -10.20 18.45 -45.50
CA ILE A 13 -9.70 17.54 -44.47
C ILE A 13 -9.81 18.27 -43.13
N PHE A 14 -10.87 18.00 -42.39
CA PHE A 14 -10.95 18.36 -40.97
C PHE A 14 -9.96 17.48 -40.20
N PHE A 15 -8.79 18.03 -39.88
CA PHE A 15 -7.94 17.48 -38.83
C PHE A 15 -8.68 17.64 -37.50
N CYS A 16 -9.41 16.59 -37.10
CA CYS A 16 -9.86 16.45 -35.72
C CYS A 16 -8.62 16.35 -34.84
N PHE A 17 -8.17 17.48 -34.29
CA PHE A 17 -7.30 17.48 -33.13
C PHE A 17 -8.09 16.81 -32.01
N SER A 18 -7.83 15.52 -31.80
CA SER A 18 -8.28 14.79 -30.63
C SER A 18 -7.55 15.39 -29.44
N PHE A 19 -8.13 16.42 -28.82
CA PHE A 19 -7.76 16.74 -27.46
C PHE A 19 -8.02 15.46 -26.64
N PRO A 20 -7.06 14.98 -25.84
CA PRO A 20 -7.35 13.89 -24.92
C PRO A 20 -8.57 14.33 -24.11
N ALA A 21 -9.67 13.61 -24.25
CA ALA A 21 -10.79 13.80 -23.35
C ALA A 21 -10.24 13.59 -21.94
N LEU A 22 -10.35 14.60 -21.08
CA LEU A 22 -10.00 14.47 -19.67
C LEU A 22 -10.99 13.46 -19.08
N ALA A 23 -10.64 12.17 -19.11
CA ALA A 23 -11.47 11.07 -18.63
C ALA A 23 -11.46 10.96 -17.11
N GLN A 24 -11.29 12.10 -16.41
CA GLN A 24 -11.26 12.16 -14.96
C GLN A 24 -12.56 11.58 -14.41
N VAL A 25 -12.44 10.67 -13.45
CA VAL A 25 -13.57 9.99 -12.83
C VAL A 25 -13.80 10.52 -11.43
N ASP A 26 -15.06 10.48 -10.99
CA ASP A 26 -15.39 10.75 -9.60
C ASP A 26 -15.00 9.54 -8.73
N LEU A 27 -14.02 9.75 -7.85
CA LEU A 27 -13.57 8.75 -6.88
C LEU A 27 -14.42 8.76 -5.60
N SER A 28 -15.36 9.70 -5.46
CA SER A 28 -16.17 9.85 -4.27
C SER A 28 -16.96 8.57 -3.99
N GLY A 29 -16.98 8.18 -2.72
CA GLY A 29 -17.72 7.01 -2.28
C GLY A 29 -17.19 6.38 -1.01
N SER A 30 -18.00 5.45 -0.53
CA SER A 30 -17.68 4.51 0.53
C SER A 30 -17.12 3.23 -0.13
N TRP A 31 -15.84 2.95 0.06
CA TRP A 31 -15.15 1.82 -0.57
C TRP A 31 -14.86 0.73 0.46
N ALA A 32 -15.73 -0.27 0.51
CA ALA A 32 -15.65 -1.39 1.42
C ALA A 32 -14.46 -2.30 1.07
N SER A 33 -13.64 -2.58 2.08
CA SER A 33 -12.62 -3.60 2.01
C SER A 33 -13.27 -4.99 2.07
N LYS A 34 -12.98 -5.83 1.06
CA LYS A 34 -13.44 -7.23 1.05
C LYS A 34 -12.48 -8.18 1.77
N ASN A 35 -11.23 -7.76 2.01
CA ASN A 35 -10.19 -8.56 2.68
C ASN A 35 -10.00 -9.99 2.13
N HIS A 36 -10.22 -10.19 0.82
CA HIS A 36 -10.04 -11.49 0.15
C HIS A 36 -8.64 -11.65 -0.46
N GLU A 37 -7.83 -10.59 -0.43
CA GLU A 37 -6.45 -10.52 -0.91
C GLU A 37 -5.52 -10.48 0.30
N ASP A 38 -4.39 -11.18 0.23
CA ASP A 38 -3.32 -11.15 1.24
C ASP A 38 -3.83 -11.22 2.69
N GLY A 39 -4.64 -12.24 2.98
CA GLY A 39 -5.37 -12.36 4.24
C GLY A 39 -4.49 -12.34 5.50
N LEU A 40 -3.21 -12.72 5.40
CA LEU A 40 -2.25 -12.55 6.50
C LEU A 40 -1.84 -11.08 6.67
N GLU A 41 -1.48 -10.39 5.59
CA GLU A 41 -1.13 -8.97 5.65
C GLU A 41 -2.29 -8.14 6.19
N ARG A 42 -3.49 -8.35 5.64
CA ARG A 42 -4.69 -7.59 5.99
C ARG A 42 -5.28 -8.04 7.32
N GLY A 43 -5.48 -9.34 7.55
CA GLY A 43 -6.23 -9.87 8.68
C GLY A 43 -5.41 -10.06 9.96
N ALA A 44 -5.06 -11.30 10.28
CA ALA A 44 -4.45 -11.67 11.55
C ALA A 44 -3.01 -11.18 11.74
N GLY A 45 -2.35 -10.75 10.66
CA GLY A 45 -0.95 -10.38 10.63
C GLY A 45 -0.06 -11.48 10.02
N PRO A 46 1.05 -11.09 9.39
CA PRO A 46 2.05 -12.05 8.94
C PRO A 46 2.74 -12.76 10.09
N ASN A 47 3.28 -13.95 9.82
CA ASN A 47 4.01 -14.69 10.84
C ASN A 47 5.31 -13.94 11.21
N PRO A 48 5.78 -14.04 12.46
CA PRO A 48 7.13 -13.64 12.82
C PRO A 48 8.16 -14.28 11.89
N GLY A 49 9.17 -13.51 11.47
CA GLY A 49 10.21 -14.00 10.56
C GLY A 49 9.76 -14.32 9.13
N ASP A 50 8.51 -14.01 8.76
CA ASP A 50 8.05 -14.08 7.38
C ASP A 50 8.35 -12.79 6.63
N PHE A 51 9.41 -12.79 5.85
CA PHE A 51 9.78 -11.68 4.98
C PHE A 51 9.78 -12.08 3.50
N THR A 52 9.05 -13.15 3.17
CA THR A 52 8.91 -13.62 1.80
C THR A 52 8.41 -12.50 0.90
N GLY A 53 9.05 -12.33 -0.27
CA GLY A 53 8.67 -11.32 -1.27
C GLY A 53 9.04 -9.88 -0.93
N VAL A 54 9.56 -9.59 0.27
CA VAL A 54 10.01 -8.24 0.63
C VAL A 54 11.40 -7.99 0.03
N PRO A 55 11.62 -6.95 -0.80
CA PRO A 55 12.90 -6.70 -1.46
C PRO A 55 13.93 -6.03 -0.53
N PHE A 56 14.21 -6.66 0.61
CA PHE A 56 15.10 -6.12 1.63
C PHE A 56 16.54 -5.89 1.16
N ASN A 57 17.10 -4.76 1.58
CA ASN A 57 18.55 -4.62 1.76
C ASN A 57 18.99 -5.14 3.15
N GLU A 58 20.28 -5.02 3.49
CA GLU A 58 20.80 -5.49 4.77
C GLU A 58 20.21 -4.73 5.98
N SER A 59 20.11 -3.40 5.89
CA SER A 59 19.57 -2.54 6.94
C SER A 59 18.10 -2.85 7.26
N GLY A 60 17.26 -3.01 6.24
CA GLY A 60 15.84 -3.35 6.41
C GLY A 60 15.66 -4.70 7.08
N ARG A 61 16.46 -5.69 6.68
CA ARG A 61 16.45 -7.03 7.28
C ARG A 61 16.91 -7.00 8.73
N ALA A 62 17.98 -6.27 9.04
CA ALA A 62 18.46 -6.11 10.42
C ALA A 62 17.40 -5.43 11.30
N LYS A 63 16.73 -4.39 10.79
CA LYS A 63 15.64 -3.71 11.49
C LYS A 63 14.47 -4.65 11.79
N ALA A 64 14.03 -5.44 10.81
CA ALA A 64 12.95 -6.39 10.99
C ALA A 64 13.30 -7.54 11.93
N LEU A 65 14.56 -8.00 11.93
CA LEU A 65 15.03 -9.03 12.85
C LEU A 65 15.19 -8.54 14.30
N ALA A 66 15.40 -7.26 14.51
CA ALA A 66 15.46 -6.66 15.85
C ALA A 66 14.07 -6.43 16.47
N TYR A 67 13.01 -6.44 15.65
CA TYR A 67 11.65 -6.12 16.08
C TYR A 67 11.06 -7.20 16.98
N SER A 68 10.42 -6.76 18.07
CA SER A 68 9.56 -7.59 18.91
C SER A 68 8.10 -7.16 18.74
N GLN A 69 7.18 -8.11 18.57
CA GLN A 69 5.75 -7.80 18.45
C GLN A 69 5.21 -7.07 19.70
N SER A 70 5.81 -7.32 20.86
CA SER A 70 5.47 -6.66 22.12
C SER A 70 5.76 -5.16 22.11
N GLU A 71 6.45 -4.62 21.10
CA GLU A 71 6.56 -3.16 20.92
C GLU A 71 5.18 -2.51 20.71
N LEU A 72 4.20 -3.20 20.10
CA LEU A 72 2.84 -2.66 19.93
C LEU A 72 2.08 -2.56 21.25
N SER A 73 2.43 -3.41 22.23
CA SER A 73 1.83 -3.43 23.56
C SER A 73 2.33 -2.29 24.46
N MET A 74 3.33 -1.51 24.02
CA MET A 74 3.82 -0.36 24.77
C MET A 74 2.76 0.76 24.78
N PRO A 75 2.43 1.37 25.93
CA PRO A 75 1.44 2.45 26.01
C PRO A 75 1.72 3.60 25.04
N GLU A 76 3.00 3.91 24.78
CA GLU A 76 3.44 4.95 23.84
C GLU A 76 3.20 4.58 22.37
N ARG A 77 2.92 3.31 22.06
CA ARG A 77 2.79 2.78 20.70
C ARG A 77 1.43 2.18 20.36
N ILE A 78 0.60 1.84 21.35
CA ILE A 78 -0.75 1.31 21.12
C ILE A 78 -1.55 2.21 20.16
N CYS A 79 -1.41 3.52 20.30
CA CYS A 79 -2.06 4.51 19.43
C CYS A 79 -1.10 5.22 18.47
N ALA A 80 0.09 4.65 18.23
CA ALA A 80 0.99 5.21 17.23
C ALA A 80 0.38 5.06 15.84
N PHE A 81 0.34 6.17 15.11
CA PHE A 81 -0.13 6.15 13.74
C PHE A 81 0.85 5.41 12.84
N TYR A 82 0.30 4.63 11.92
CA TYR A 82 1.03 4.06 10.79
C TYR A 82 1.24 5.12 9.69
N SER A 83 2.24 4.87 8.85
CA SER A 83 2.44 5.64 7.62
C SER A 83 1.29 5.42 6.63
N GLN A 84 1.22 6.24 5.57
CA GLN A 84 0.16 6.12 4.57
C GLN A 84 0.13 4.77 3.84
N TRP A 85 1.25 4.03 3.85
CA TRP A 85 1.31 2.66 3.35
C TRP A 85 0.31 1.71 4.04
N HIS A 86 -0.10 2.02 5.27
CA HIS A 86 -1.12 1.23 5.98
C HIS A 86 -2.44 1.13 5.21
N MET A 87 -2.75 2.07 4.32
CA MET A 87 -3.90 1.94 3.40
C MET A 87 -3.85 0.64 2.58
N MET A 88 -2.65 0.17 2.25
CA MET A 88 -2.44 -1.05 1.46
C MET A 88 -2.49 -2.31 2.31
N ILE A 89 -2.00 -2.28 3.55
CA ILE A 89 -1.92 -3.50 4.38
C ILE A 89 -2.99 -3.61 5.46
N GLY A 90 -3.72 -2.54 5.78
CA GLY A 90 -4.75 -2.54 6.83
C GLY A 90 -6.04 -3.23 6.37
N THR A 91 -6.89 -3.66 7.32
CA THR A 91 -8.19 -4.31 7.03
C THR A 91 -9.27 -3.34 6.55
N PHE A 92 -9.06 -2.04 6.78
CA PHE A 92 -10.12 -1.05 6.83
C PHE A 92 -10.63 -0.65 5.46
N SER A 93 -11.89 -0.24 5.43
CA SER A 93 -12.52 0.38 4.27
C SER A 93 -12.09 1.84 4.18
N VAL A 94 -12.17 2.45 2.99
CA VAL A 94 -11.79 3.85 2.80
C VAL A 94 -12.98 4.66 2.30
N LYS A 95 -13.17 5.85 2.88
CA LYS A 95 -14.09 6.85 2.33
C LYS A 95 -13.29 7.84 1.51
N ILE A 96 -13.72 8.11 0.28
CA ILE A 96 -13.09 9.10 -0.59
C ILE A 96 -14.10 10.18 -0.94
N TRP A 97 -13.66 11.43 -0.98
CA TRP A 97 -14.44 12.57 -1.46
C TRP A 97 -13.53 13.63 -2.07
N ASN A 98 -14.08 14.53 -2.88
CA ASN A 98 -13.37 15.70 -3.36
C ASN A 98 -13.57 16.91 -2.46
N GLU A 99 -12.55 17.75 -2.39
CA GLU A 99 -12.68 19.14 -1.96
C GLU A 99 -12.70 20.04 -3.21
N THR A 100 -13.65 20.97 -3.26
CA THR A 100 -13.84 21.85 -4.40
C THR A 100 -13.56 23.30 -4.05
N ASP A 101 -12.98 24.03 -4.99
CA ASP A 101 -12.95 25.50 -4.91
C ASP A 101 -14.38 26.06 -4.94
N SER A 102 -14.71 26.95 -4.00
CA SER A 102 -16.08 27.41 -3.78
C SER A 102 -16.61 28.31 -4.90
N VAL A 103 -15.73 28.90 -5.71
CA VAL A 103 -16.10 29.81 -6.80
C VAL A 103 -16.26 29.06 -8.11
N THR A 104 -15.33 28.16 -8.42
CA THR A 104 -15.27 27.46 -9.71
C THR A 104 -15.91 26.07 -9.68
N GLY A 105 -16.14 25.50 -8.49
CA GLY A 105 -16.64 24.14 -8.31
C GLY A 105 -15.65 23.05 -8.74
N LYS A 106 -14.41 23.40 -9.11
CA LYS A 106 -13.39 22.45 -9.54
C LYS A 106 -12.81 21.72 -8.34
N THR A 107 -12.57 20.41 -8.49
CA THR A 107 -11.83 19.62 -7.50
C THR A 107 -10.41 20.17 -7.36
N VAL A 108 -10.05 20.60 -6.15
CA VAL A 108 -8.70 21.08 -5.78
C VAL A 108 -7.90 20.01 -5.03
N ALA A 109 -8.60 19.07 -4.39
CA ALA A 109 -7.99 17.91 -3.76
C ALA A 109 -8.94 16.71 -3.74
N TRP A 110 -8.38 15.50 -3.76
CA TRP A 110 -9.08 14.29 -3.33
C TRP A 110 -8.66 13.96 -1.91
N VAL A 111 -9.59 13.43 -1.12
CA VAL A 111 -9.31 13.09 0.25
C VAL A 111 -9.67 11.64 0.54
N VAL A 112 -8.69 10.87 1.01
CA VAL A 112 -8.91 9.54 1.57
C VAL A 112 -9.03 9.70 3.09
N GLY A 113 -10.22 9.40 3.62
CA GLY A 113 -10.58 9.57 5.03
C GLY A 113 -9.63 8.84 5.98
N ALA A 114 -9.53 9.30 7.23
CA ALA A 114 -8.67 8.73 8.25
C ALA A 114 -9.21 7.42 8.83
N TRP A 115 -8.37 6.75 9.61
CA TRP A 115 -8.78 5.72 10.57
C TRP A 115 -8.18 6.01 11.96
N GLU A 116 -8.44 5.16 12.95
CA GLU A 116 -7.95 5.35 14.33
C GLU A 116 -6.41 5.37 14.45
N ASP A 117 -5.74 4.77 13.46
CA ASP A 117 -4.31 4.52 13.41
C ASP A 117 -3.65 5.02 12.10
N ARG A 118 -4.40 5.71 11.23
CA ARG A 118 -3.87 6.30 9.99
C ARG A 118 -4.46 7.68 9.74
N ALA A 119 -3.58 8.65 9.48
CA ALA A 119 -3.99 10.01 9.17
C ALA A 119 -4.71 10.09 7.82
N GLN A 120 -5.63 11.03 7.71
CA GLN A 120 -6.29 11.42 6.46
C GLN A 120 -5.23 11.78 5.41
N MET A 121 -5.43 11.32 4.17
CA MET A 121 -4.57 11.68 3.04
C MET A 121 -5.28 12.72 2.18
N THR A 122 -4.67 13.89 2.04
CA THR A 122 -5.11 14.90 1.06
C THR A 122 -4.19 14.84 -0.15
N ILE A 123 -4.77 14.53 -1.31
CA ILE A 123 -4.12 14.45 -2.61
C ILE A 123 -4.37 15.77 -3.34
N TRP A 124 -3.39 16.67 -3.33
CA TRP A 124 -3.51 17.99 -3.97
C TRP A 124 -3.45 17.88 -5.48
N MET A 125 -4.41 18.50 -6.17
CA MET A 125 -4.57 18.41 -7.63
C MET A 125 -4.06 19.63 -8.39
N ASP A 126 -3.51 20.62 -7.69
CA ASP A 126 -3.09 21.92 -8.25
C ASP A 126 -1.64 21.96 -8.74
N GLY A 127 -0.95 20.81 -8.75
CA GLY A 127 0.43 20.71 -9.22
C GLY A 127 1.45 21.43 -8.33
N ARG A 128 1.09 21.75 -7.08
CA ARG A 128 2.02 22.36 -6.13
C ARG A 128 3.29 21.52 -5.94
N PRO A 129 4.46 22.15 -5.74
CA PRO A 129 5.68 21.40 -5.48
C PRO A 129 5.60 20.67 -4.14
N HIS A 130 6.27 19.52 -4.07
CA HIS A 130 6.51 18.87 -2.80
C HIS A 130 7.41 19.74 -1.90
N PRO A 131 7.27 19.64 -0.55
CA PRO A 131 8.15 20.33 0.37
C PRO A 131 9.63 20.01 0.11
N SER A 132 10.52 20.87 0.60
CA SER A 132 11.96 20.60 0.55
C SER A 132 12.30 19.36 1.39
N ALA A 133 13.39 18.65 1.05
CA ALA A 133 13.84 17.46 1.78
C ALA A 133 14.09 17.65 3.30
N ASN A 134 14.24 18.88 3.78
CA ASN A 134 14.42 19.20 5.21
C ASN A 134 13.13 19.66 5.91
N ALA A 135 12.00 19.67 5.20
CA ALA A 135 10.72 20.04 5.78
C ALA A 135 10.30 18.98 6.83
N PRO A 136 9.59 19.35 7.91
CA PRO A 136 9.11 18.38 8.88
C PRO A 136 8.21 17.30 8.24
N HIS A 137 8.45 16.05 8.59
CA HIS A 137 7.62 14.92 8.17
C HIS A 137 6.39 14.80 9.06
N SER A 138 5.33 14.20 8.53
CA SER A 138 4.10 13.93 9.27
C SER A 138 3.56 12.53 8.97
N GLN A 139 2.61 12.05 9.77
CA GLN A 139 1.93 10.77 9.51
C GLN A 139 1.09 10.81 8.22
N ALA A 140 0.54 11.98 7.87
CA ALA A 140 -0.18 12.18 6.62
C ALA A 140 0.76 12.19 5.40
N GLY A 141 2.04 12.51 5.61
CA GLY A 141 2.96 12.86 4.55
C GLY A 141 2.49 14.10 3.79
N PHE A 142 2.97 14.24 2.56
CA PHE A 142 2.53 15.22 1.60
C PHE A 142 2.27 14.53 0.26
N THR A 143 1.05 14.69 -0.26
CA THR A 143 0.59 13.97 -1.46
C THR A 143 0.10 14.93 -2.54
N THR A 144 0.57 14.72 -3.77
CA THR A 144 0.05 15.38 -4.98
C THR A 144 -0.51 14.36 -5.94
N GLY A 145 -1.48 14.75 -6.76
CA GLY A 145 -2.15 13.89 -7.73
C GLY A 145 -2.05 14.40 -9.15
N VAL A 146 -1.88 13.48 -10.09
CA VAL A 146 -1.91 13.74 -11.53
C VAL A 146 -2.84 12.72 -12.19
N TRP A 147 -3.75 13.20 -13.04
CA TRP A 147 -4.61 12.35 -13.84
C TRP A 147 -3.91 11.93 -15.13
N ASP A 148 -3.98 10.63 -15.44
CA ASP A 148 -3.70 10.07 -16.76
C ASP A 148 -4.95 9.30 -17.22
N GLY A 149 -5.72 9.89 -18.12
CA GLY A 149 -7.04 9.38 -18.47
C GLY A 149 -7.98 9.30 -17.26
N ASP A 150 -8.41 8.08 -16.93
CA ASP A 150 -9.28 7.72 -15.81
C ASP A 150 -8.52 7.19 -14.58
N VAL A 151 -7.18 7.26 -14.60
CA VAL A 151 -6.31 6.85 -13.49
C VAL A 151 -5.77 8.08 -12.77
N LEU A 152 -6.02 8.18 -11.47
CA LEU A 152 -5.37 9.18 -10.61
C LEU A 152 -4.10 8.59 -10.02
N THR A 153 -2.95 9.16 -10.35
CA THR A 153 -1.66 8.80 -9.77
C THR A 153 -1.31 9.77 -8.66
N ALA A 154 -1.24 9.29 -7.43
CA ALA A 154 -0.86 10.05 -6.26
C ALA A 154 0.59 9.75 -5.86
N THR A 155 1.41 10.77 -5.65
CA THR A 155 2.78 10.64 -5.14
C THR A 155 2.83 11.20 -3.72
N THR A 156 3.17 10.37 -2.74
CA THR A 156 3.29 10.72 -1.32
C THR A 156 4.75 10.67 -0.87
N THR A 157 5.17 11.71 -0.15
CA THR A 157 6.52 11.85 0.44
C THR A 157 6.40 12.44 1.85
N HIS A 158 7.51 12.74 2.52
CA HIS A 158 7.54 13.40 3.84
C HIS A 158 6.71 12.66 4.90
N MET A 159 6.61 11.34 4.75
CA MET A 159 5.95 10.47 5.72
C MET A 159 6.90 10.23 6.88
N LEU A 160 6.36 10.07 8.10
CA LEU A 160 7.14 9.48 9.18
C LEU A 160 7.34 7.98 8.94
N THR A 161 8.33 7.42 9.64
CA THR A 161 8.55 5.96 9.66
C THR A 161 7.28 5.23 10.07
N GLY A 162 7.04 4.07 9.45
CA GLY A 162 5.88 3.25 9.72
C GLY A 162 6.16 1.78 9.44
N TYR A 163 5.10 0.98 9.40
CA TYR A 163 5.20 -0.45 9.12
C TYR A 163 4.86 -0.72 7.65
N LEU A 164 5.78 -1.38 6.95
CA LEU A 164 5.54 -1.95 5.62
C LEU A 164 4.74 -3.27 5.73
N ARG A 165 4.99 -4.04 6.80
CA ARG A 165 4.22 -5.22 7.25
C ARG A 165 4.18 -5.25 8.77
N ARG A 166 3.12 -5.83 9.36
CA ARG A 166 2.87 -5.81 10.82
C ARG A 166 3.74 -6.75 11.67
N ASN A 167 4.74 -7.40 11.07
CA ASN A 167 5.74 -8.26 11.74
C ASN A 167 7.13 -7.61 11.82
N GLY A 168 7.21 -6.27 11.79
CA GLY A 168 8.47 -5.54 11.99
C GLY A 168 9.18 -5.09 10.72
N VAL A 169 8.62 -5.38 9.55
CA VAL A 169 9.10 -4.79 8.30
C VAL A 169 8.70 -3.31 8.29
N MET A 170 9.68 -2.41 8.31
CA MET A 170 9.45 -0.97 8.47
C MET A 170 9.61 -0.21 7.14
N THR A 171 8.99 0.96 7.07
CA THR A 171 9.30 2.02 6.11
C THR A 171 10.11 3.12 6.82
N SER A 172 11.11 3.69 6.17
CA SER A 172 11.84 4.85 6.65
C SER A 172 11.04 6.14 6.41
N ASP A 173 11.55 7.24 6.94
CA ASP A 173 11.04 8.58 6.64
C ASP A 173 11.44 9.06 5.22
N GLN A 174 12.43 8.41 4.59
CA GLN A 174 12.83 8.67 3.21
C GLN A 174 12.02 7.88 2.17
N ALA A 175 10.99 7.15 2.61
CA ALA A 175 10.14 6.37 1.72
C ALA A 175 9.26 7.29 0.84
N THR A 176 9.15 6.92 -0.43
CA THR A 176 8.22 7.52 -1.40
C THR A 176 7.18 6.47 -1.79
N MET A 177 5.91 6.86 -1.75
CA MET A 177 4.80 6.00 -2.15
C MET A 177 4.14 6.57 -3.39
N ILE A 178 3.99 5.75 -4.44
CA ILE A 178 3.20 6.09 -5.62
C ILE A 178 1.97 5.19 -5.61
N THR A 179 0.77 5.75 -5.66
CA THR A 179 -0.48 4.99 -5.67
C THR A 179 -1.34 5.40 -6.86
N HIS A 180 -1.68 4.43 -7.69
CA HIS A 180 -2.65 4.58 -8.77
C HIS A 180 -4.04 4.20 -8.26
N PHE A 181 -4.98 5.14 -8.33
CA PHE A 181 -6.39 4.94 -8.05
C PHE A 181 -7.10 4.66 -9.37
N ILE A 182 -7.61 3.45 -9.52
CA ILE A 182 -8.20 2.95 -10.76
C ILE A 182 -9.63 2.50 -10.47
N ARG A 183 -10.62 3.22 -11.00
CA ARG A 183 -12.04 2.92 -10.76
C ARG A 183 -12.61 2.07 -11.89
N HIS A 184 -13.17 0.91 -11.54
CA HIS A 184 -13.90 0.01 -12.45
C HIS A 184 -15.37 -0.07 -12.02
N GLY A 185 -16.16 0.97 -12.31
CA GLY A 185 -17.58 1.01 -11.93
C GLY A 185 -17.78 1.02 -10.41
N ASP A 186 -18.22 -0.10 -9.85
CA ASP A 186 -18.43 -0.33 -8.42
C ASP A 186 -17.19 -0.90 -7.70
N MET A 187 -16.07 -1.10 -8.41
CA MET A 187 -14.79 -1.53 -7.85
C MET A 187 -13.77 -0.40 -7.91
N LEU A 188 -12.92 -0.30 -6.89
CA LEU A 188 -11.76 0.57 -6.85
C LEU A 188 -10.51 -0.28 -6.60
N THR A 189 -9.57 -0.21 -7.53
CA THR A 189 -8.25 -0.83 -7.40
C THR A 189 -7.25 0.24 -7.04
N LEU A 190 -6.49 0.02 -5.97
CA LEU A 190 -5.30 0.79 -5.64
C LEU A 190 -4.08 -0.04 -6.03
N ALA A 191 -3.23 0.46 -6.92
CA ALA A 191 -1.95 -0.15 -7.21
C ALA A 191 -0.85 0.75 -6.66
N SER A 192 -0.14 0.28 -5.64
CA SER A 192 0.86 1.08 -4.94
C SER A 192 2.25 0.49 -5.06
N GLN A 193 3.20 1.38 -5.30
CA GLN A 193 4.63 1.18 -5.25
C GLN A 193 5.18 1.92 -4.03
N LEU A 194 6.08 1.28 -3.30
CA LEU A 194 6.90 1.92 -2.28
C LEU A 194 8.38 1.82 -2.66
N ASP A 195 9.03 2.98 -2.75
CA ASP A 195 10.46 3.11 -2.83
C ASP A 195 11.01 3.54 -1.47
N ASP A 196 11.94 2.78 -0.90
CA ASP A 196 12.58 3.12 0.37
C ASP A 196 14.08 2.82 0.30
N PRO A 197 14.93 3.85 0.08
CA PRO A 197 16.36 3.64 -0.10
C PRO A 197 17.07 3.18 1.19
N ILE A 198 16.44 3.29 2.36
CA ILE A 198 17.05 2.90 3.64
C ILE A 198 16.86 1.42 3.91
N TYR A 199 15.68 0.86 3.62
CA TYR A 199 15.35 -0.52 3.99
C TYR A 199 15.15 -1.48 2.82
N LEU A 200 14.86 -0.97 1.62
CA LEU A 200 14.63 -1.78 0.43
C LEU A 200 15.77 -1.65 -0.57
N SER A 201 15.92 -2.67 -1.39
CA SER A 201 16.89 -2.73 -2.51
C SER A 201 16.24 -2.48 -3.86
N GLU A 202 14.92 -2.71 -3.95
CA GLU A 202 14.09 -2.52 -5.13
C GLU A 202 12.70 -2.03 -4.69
N PRO A 203 11.91 -1.41 -5.60
CA PRO A 203 10.56 -0.95 -5.27
C PRO A 203 9.65 -2.12 -4.87
N TYR A 204 8.82 -1.93 -3.85
CA TYR A 204 7.86 -2.93 -3.38
C TYR A 204 6.45 -2.60 -3.88
N TYR A 205 5.78 -3.57 -4.49
CA TYR A 205 4.47 -3.37 -5.13
C TYR A 205 3.38 -4.16 -4.43
N ILE A 206 2.23 -3.51 -4.20
CA ILE A 206 1.01 -4.16 -3.71
C ILE A 206 -0.20 -3.59 -4.45
N THR A 207 -1.15 -4.44 -4.81
CA THR A 207 -2.47 -4.03 -5.30
C THR A 207 -3.56 -4.35 -4.29
N ARG A 208 -4.56 -3.48 -4.16
CA ARG A 208 -5.73 -3.69 -3.28
C ARG A 208 -7.03 -3.36 -3.96
N THR A 209 -8.02 -4.23 -3.74
CA THR A 209 -9.37 -4.05 -4.28
C THR A 209 -10.38 -3.69 -3.19
N PHE A 210 -11.15 -2.64 -3.46
CA PHE A 210 -12.30 -2.21 -2.67
C PHE A 210 -13.56 -2.22 -3.53
N VAL A 211 -14.72 -2.36 -2.89
CA VAL A 211 -16.02 -2.38 -3.56
C VAL A 211 -16.89 -1.27 -3.00
N ASN A 212 -17.54 -0.51 -3.87
CA ASN A 212 -18.45 0.55 -3.47
C ASN A 212 -19.58 -0.01 -2.59
N THR A 213 -19.94 0.71 -1.54
CA THR A 213 -21.02 0.31 -0.65
C THR A 213 -21.92 1.50 -0.33
N PRO A 214 -23.25 1.30 -0.29
CA PRO A 214 -24.18 2.33 0.19
C PRO A 214 -24.16 2.46 1.72
N ALA A 215 -23.44 1.58 2.44
CA ALA A 215 -23.33 1.66 3.88
C ALA A 215 -22.69 3.00 4.30
N LEU A 216 -23.28 3.61 5.35
CA LEU A 216 -22.71 4.81 5.94
C LEU A 216 -21.29 4.50 6.42
N MET A 217 -20.32 5.22 5.87
CA MET A 217 -18.93 5.19 6.31
C MET A 217 -18.56 6.57 6.83
N ASN A 218 -17.92 6.58 8.00
CA ASN A 218 -17.35 7.79 8.56
C ASN A 218 -16.08 8.16 7.78
N SER A 219 -15.78 9.45 7.70
CA SER A 219 -14.53 9.97 7.10
C SER A 219 -13.32 9.81 8.03
N GLY A 220 -13.54 9.35 9.26
CA GLY A 220 -12.51 9.09 10.26
C GLY A 220 -12.88 7.89 11.12
N GLY A 221 -11.87 7.25 11.72
CA GLY A 221 -12.05 6.19 12.70
C GLY A 221 -12.47 6.73 14.08
N PRO A 222 -12.86 5.84 15.00
CA PRO A 222 -13.00 6.21 16.41
C PRO A 222 -11.65 6.69 16.98
N PRO A 223 -11.65 7.43 18.11
CA PRO A 223 -10.40 7.75 18.79
C PRO A 223 -9.74 6.47 19.30
N CYS A 224 -8.43 6.34 19.08
CA CYS A 224 -7.65 5.31 19.74
C CYS A 224 -7.48 5.66 21.23
N ILE A 225 -7.64 4.66 22.11
CA ILE A 225 -7.47 4.81 23.55
C ILE A 225 -6.29 3.93 23.96
N PRO A 226 -5.20 4.51 24.50
CA PRO A 226 -4.08 3.72 25.01
C PRO A 226 -4.54 2.80 26.14
N GLY A 227 -4.23 1.52 26.02
CA GLY A 227 -4.40 0.54 27.09
C GLY A 227 -3.09 0.27 27.84
N ASP A 228 -3.17 -0.54 28.88
CA ASP A 228 -2.00 -1.19 29.48
C ASP A 228 -2.09 -2.69 29.17
N GLU A 229 -1.17 -3.18 28.34
CA GLU A 229 -1.06 -4.60 27.99
C GLU A 229 -0.01 -5.33 28.85
N GLY A 230 0.49 -4.69 29.91
CA GLY A 230 1.41 -5.28 30.89
C GLY A 230 2.89 -5.19 30.51
N VAL A 231 3.28 -4.25 29.64
CA VAL A 231 4.70 -4.03 29.33
C VAL A 231 5.38 -3.33 30.52
N PRO A 232 6.46 -3.89 31.09
CA PRO A 232 7.14 -3.26 32.21
C PRO A 232 7.69 -1.87 31.88
N GLU A 233 7.49 -0.92 32.79
CA GLU A 233 8.03 0.43 32.66
C GLU A 233 9.55 0.42 32.47
N GLY A 234 10.05 1.32 31.61
CA GLY A 234 11.49 1.45 31.31
C GLY A 234 12.04 0.35 30.41
N THR A 235 11.20 -0.56 29.90
CA THR A 235 11.60 -1.59 28.93
C THR A 235 11.09 -1.25 27.54
N VAL A 236 11.95 -1.42 26.54
CA VAL A 236 11.58 -1.37 25.13
C VAL A 236 11.83 -2.77 24.56
N PRO A 237 10.79 -3.58 24.31
CA PRO A 237 10.96 -4.92 23.77
C PRO A 237 11.71 -4.89 22.44
N HIS A 238 12.78 -5.66 22.32
CA HIS A 238 13.55 -5.82 21.08
C HIS A 238 14.38 -7.09 21.16
N TYR A 239 14.91 -7.54 20.02
CA TYR A 239 15.92 -8.59 19.96
C TYR A 239 17.28 -8.01 19.58
N LEU A 240 18.33 -8.45 20.28
CA LEU A 240 19.70 -8.16 19.87
C LEU A 240 20.04 -8.92 18.58
N PRO A 241 21.05 -8.46 17.81
CA PRO A 241 21.50 -9.16 16.61
C PRO A 241 21.76 -10.66 16.87
N GLY A 242 21.12 -11.52 16.09
CA GLY A 242 21.23 -12.98 16.19
C GLY A 242 20.45 -13.62 17.35
N GLN A 243 19.71 -12.85 18.15
CA GLN A 243 18.97 -13.35 19.32
C GLN A 243 17.45 -13.46 19.11
N ASN A 244 16.93 -13.16 17.91
CA ASN A 244 15.51 -13.30 17.61
C ASN A 244 15.12 -14.79 17.56
N PRO A 245 14.29 -15.30 18.50
CA PRO A 245 13.95 -16.71 18.58
C PRO A 245 12.88 -17.13 17.55
N LEU A 246 12.24 -16.17 16.89
CA LEU A 246 11.09 -16.37 16.00
C LEU A 246 11.48 -16.37 14.51
N ILE A 247 12.77 -16.20 14.19
CA ILE A 247 13.26 -16.12 12.81
C ILE A 247 12.95 -17.38 11.98
N ASP A 248 12.85 -18.55 12.62
CA ASP A 248 12.63 -19.83 11.94
C ASP A 248 11.15 -20.28 11.96
N GLU A 249 10.22 -19.42 12.37
CA GLU A 249 8.81 -19.79 12.58
C GLU A 249 8.18 -20.35 11.29
N VAL A 250 8.31 -19.64 10.16
CA VAL A 250 7.76 -20.09 8.88
C VAL A 250 8.50 -21.30 8.29
N MET A 251 9.78 -21.47 8.64
CA MET A 251 10.55 -22.65 8.25
C MET A 251 10.02 -23.89 8.99
N LYS A 252 9.68 -23.75 10.27
CA LYS A 252 9.11 -24.85 11.08
C LYS A 252 7.66 -25.17 10.70
N LEU A 253 6.84 -24.15 10.44
CA LEU A 253 5.41 -24.33 10.17
C LEU A 253 5.11 -24.76 8.74
N TYR A 254 5.84 -24.20 7.78
CA TYR A 254 5.54 -24.33 6.35
C TYR A 254 6.68 -24.95 5.56
N HIS A 255 7.82 -25.26 6.19
CA HIS A 255 9.02 -25.75 5.51
C HIS A 255 9.53 -24.82 4.39
N ILE A 256 9.20 -23.52 4.49
CA ILE A 256 9.70 -22.51 3.56
C ILE A 256 11.23 -22.40 3.75
N PRO A 257 12.06 -22.57 2.70
CA PRO A 257 13.51 -22.48 2.84
C PRO A 257 13.95 -21.12 3.36
N ARG A 258 15.02 -21.11 4.17
CA ARG A 258 15.50 -19.90 4.86
C ARG A 258 15.71 -18.73 3.90
N GLU A 259 16.39 -18.98 2.78
CA GLU A 259 16.67 -18.01 1.72
C GLU A 259 15.43 -17.33 1.13
N ALA A 260 14.26 -17.96 1.17
CA ALA A 260 12.99 -17.34 0.82
C ALA A 260 12.41 -16.55 2.00
N ALA A 261 12.39 -17.17 3.19
CA ALA A 261 11.78 -16.61 4.39
C ALA A 261 12.41 -15.30 4.84
N ILE A 262 13.73 -15.13 4.67
CA ILE A 262 14.42 -13.92 5.10
C ILE A 262 14.22 -12.72 4.17
N GLY A 263 13.60 -12.90 3.00
CA GLY A 263 13.39 -11.86 1.99
C GLY A 263 14.63 -11.50 1.18
N GLY A 264 14.52 -10.46 0.36
CA GLY A 264 15.52 -10.00 -0.60
C GLY A 264 14.90 -9.77 -1.97
N ALA A 265 15.48 -8.88 -2.77
CA ALA A 265 14.94 -8.48 -4.07
C ALA A 265 14.57 -9.67 -4.97
N GLU A 266 15.46 -10.66 -5.08
CA GLU A 266 15.21 -11.86 -5.89
C GLU A 266 13.94 -12.61 -5.47
N THR A 267 13.57 -12.60 -4.18
CA THR A 267 12.42 -13.35 -3.65
C THR A 267 11.07 -12.77 -4.08
N MET A 268 11.06 -11.53 -4.59
CA MET A 268 9.86 -10.89 -5.14
C MET A 268 9.45 -11.49 -6.49
N TYR A 269 10.41 -12.02 -7.25
CA TYR A 269 10.17 -12.46 -8.63
C TYR A 269 9.73 -13.93 -8.71
N PRO A 270 8.75 -14.27 -9.58
CA PRO A 270 8.28 -15.65 -9.74
C PRO A 270 9.38 -16.66 -10.07
N ALA A 271 10.41 -16.23 -10.81
CA ALA A 271 11.56 -17.06 -11.19
C ALA A 271 12.36 -17.59 -9.99
N PHE A 272 12.28 -16.95 -8.82
CA PHE A 272 12.94 -17.42 -7.61
C PHE A 272 12.49 -18.83 -7.19
N ARG A 273 11.27 -19.21 -7.55
CA ARG A 273 10.74 -20.57 -7.29
C ARG A 273 11.62 -21.67 -7.88
N ASP A 274 12.33 -21.39 -8.98
CA ASP A 274 13.23 -22.37 -9.60
C ASP A 274 14.42 -22.72 -8.69
N LYS A 275 14.89 -21.77 -7.86
CA LYS A 275 15.96 -22.01 -6.87
C LYS A 275 15.48 -22.84 -5.67
N LEU A 276 14.17 -22.90 -5.46
CA LEU A 276 13.56 -23.57 -4.29
C LEU A 276 13.07 -24.99 -4.60
N LYS A 277 12.99 -25.41 -5.87
CA LYS A 277 12.39 -26.69 -6.29
C LYS A 277 12.92 -27.90 -5.51
N ASP A 278 14.23 -27.96 -5.31
CA ASP A 278 14.87 -29.09 -4.61
C ASP A 278 14.99 -28.89 -3.09
N LYS A 279 14.61 -27.71 -2.57
CA LYS A 279 14.76 -27.32 -1.16
C LYS A 279 13.44 -27.27 -0.40
N PHE A 280 12.34 -26.96 -1.08
CA PHE A 280 11.02 -26.88 -0.47
C PHE A 280 10.37 -28.25 -0.41
N THR A 281 9.93 -28.65 0.78
CA THR A 281 9.16 -29.88 0.98
C THR A 281 7.88 -29.55 1.74
N ILE A 282 6.72 -29.93 1.21
CA ILE A 282 5.44 -29.65 1.88
C ILE A 282 5.42 -30.36 3.26
N PRO A 283 5.07 -29.66 4.35
CA PRO A 283 4.97 -30.29 5.65
C PRO A 283 3.88 -31.38 5.67
N PRO A 284 4.08 -32.51 6.37
CA PRO A 284 3.09 -33.61 6.41
C PRO A 284 1.72 -33.19 6.91
N LYS A 285 1.68 -32.18 7.78
CA LYS A 285 0.46 -31.55 8.28
C LYS A 285 0.74 -30.06 8.46
N CYS A 286 -0.12 -29.24 7.87
CA CYS A 286 -0.12 -27.82 8.16
C CYS A 286 -1.01 -27.53 9.39
N THR A 287 -0.49 -26.75 10.33
CA THR A 287 -1.12 -26.53 11.65
C THR A 287 -1.71 -25.13 11.82
N ARG A 288 -1.37 -24.18 10.95
CA ARG A 288 -1.76 -22.75 11.05
C ARG A 288 -1.90 -22.13 9.68
N ASN A 289 -3.01 -21.43 9.39
CA ASN A 289 -3.20 -20.60 8.17
C ASN A 289 -2.85 -21.29 6.84
N CYS A 290 -3.33 -22.52 6.63
CA CYS A 290 -2.90 -23.42 5.56
C CYS A 290 -3.51 -23.17 4.16
N GLY A 291 -4.28 -22.09 4.00
CA GLY A 291 -5.19 -21.93 2.86
C GLY A 291 -6.33 -22.96 2.87
N ALA A 292 -7.32 -22.76 2.00
CA ALA A 292 -8.28 -23.81 1.70
C ALA A 292 -7.57 -24.93 0.90
N PRO A 293 -7.96 -26.21 1.06
CA PRO A 293 -7.44 -27.26 0.20
C PRO A 293 -7.68 -26.89 -1.27
N PRO A 294 -6.76 -27.24 -2.19
CA PRO A 294 -7.00 -27.03 -3.61
C PRO A 294 -8.34 -27.68 -4.00
N PRO A 295 -9.10 -27.08 -4.93
CA PRO A 295 -10.33 -27.70 -5.41
C PRO A 295 -10.01 -29.11 -5.92
N PRO A 296 -10.91 -30.09 -5.70
CA PRO A 296 -10.70 -31.43 -6.23
C PRO A 296 -10.55 -31.35 -7.76
N ASN A 297 -9.49 -31.98 -8.28
CA ASN A 297 -9.22 -32.13 -9.71
C ASN A 297 -10.41 -32.71 -10.47
#